data_AF-A0A6B3HRK1-F1
#
_entry.id   AF-A0A6B3HRK1-F1
#
_cell.length_a   1.000
_cell.length_b   1.000
_cell.length_c   1.000
_cell.angle_alpha   90.00
_cell.angle_beta   90.00
_cell.angle_gamma   90.00
#
_symmetry.space_group_name_H-M   'P 1'
#
loop_
_entity.id
_entity.type
_entity.pdbx_description
1 polymer ?
#
loop_
_entity_poly.entity_id
_entity_poly.type
_entity_poly.pdbx_seq_one_letter_code
_entity_poly.pdbx_strand_id
1 'polypeptide(L)'
;IAPPGDRIARRHIEQLHPQVVRRGWLQESVPDADERGKEVEVGDGRGRRSPLAGLLRADMQPGDAATLAAELGRISDSGGTITDARDLVLRWRERVSTVFRATQDSADDRALLLAAVMLEGLGPAEVLNGARLLLKDQKTRGIRDILTGRDLATRLDAVQAKSDGQRVTFSHLPGYPAAVLRHFWRQLSDVQPNLISWVKQLTGPKGLGFGRIPEIADLLAQLAVDEGDLRPLDVAQAWAAAGDAGQNGAARLLARVARDPALGQEARTRLRSWAGQEPRANATISAVVCQGPFSKEYPRQALTCLRWVLGRPEHDS
;
A
#
# COMPACT_ATOMS: atom_id res chain seq x y z
N ILE A 1 -31.68 -1.07 1.44
CA ILE A 1 -31.02 0.24 1.68
C ILE A 1 -29.62 -0.07 2.19
N ALA A 2 -28.58 0.21 1.41
CA ALA A 2 -27.20 -0.02 1.84
C ALA A 2 -26.90 0.83 3.08
N PRO A 3 -26.16 0.32 4.08
CA PRO A 3 -25.80 1.14 5.23
C PRO A 3 -25.00 2.35 4.75
N PRO A 4 -25.24 3.55 5.31
CA PRO A 4 -24.50 4.74 4.93
C PRO A 4 -23.00 4.52 5.18
N GLY A 5 -22.16 5.06 4.29
CA GLY A 5 -20.72 4.74 4.23
C GLY A 5 -19.95 5.08 5.52
N ASP A 6 -20.47 6.01 6.31
CA ASP A 6 -19.99 6.38 7.65
C ASP A 6 -20.05 5.20 8.63
N ARG A 7 -21.14 4.42 8.63
CA ARG A 7 -21.30 3.23 9.49
C ARG A 7 -20.33 2.11 9.08
N ILE A 8 -20.09 1.95 7.78
CA ILE A 8 -19.17 0.93 7.26
C ILE A 8 -17.73 1.31 7.64
N ALA A 9 -17.33 2.56 7.38
CA ALA A 9 -16.00 3.06 7.71
C ALA A 9 -15.73 3.02 9.23
N ARG A 10 -16.72 3.42 10.05
CA ARG A 10 -16.63 3.35 11.52
C ARG A 10 -16.44 1.91 12.00
N ARG A 11 -17.26 0.97 11.53
CA ARG A 11 -17.14 -0.45 11.89
C ARG A 11 -15.79 -1.05 11.45
N HIS A 12 -15.27 -0.60 10.31
CA HIS A 12 -13.97 -1.02 9.80
C HIS A 12 -12.82 -0.49 10.67
N ILE A 13 -12.87 0.78 11.08
CA ILE A 13 -11.89 1.40 11.99
C ILE A 13 -11.93 0.74 13.38
N GLU A 14 -13.13 0.46 13.90
CA GLU A 14 -13.32 -0.23 15.19
C GLU A 14 -12.72 -1.64 15.19
N GLN A 15 -12.81 -2.35 14.05
CA GLN A 15 -12.24 -3.69 13.88
C GLN A 15 -10.72 -3.67 13.75
N LEU A 16 -10.16 -2.70 13.01
CA LEU A 16 -8.72 -2.62 12.74
C LEU A 16 -7.92 -1.98 13.89
N HIS A 17 -8.53 -1.07 14.65
CA HIS A 17 -7.84 -0.28 15.67
C HIS A 17 -8.62 -0.24 17.00
N PRO A 18 -8.71 -1.36 17.75
CA PRO A 18 -9.50 -1.44 18.98
C PRO A 18 -9.04 -0.45 20.08
N GLN A 19 -7.79 0.02 20.03
CA GLN A 19 -7.29 1.10 20.89
C GLN A 19 -8.01 2.45 20.69
N VAL A 20 -8.55 2.73 19.50
CA VAL A 20 -9.34 3.95 19.21
C VAL A 20 -10.68 3.90 19.94
N VAL A 21 -11.28 2.72 20.04
CA VAL A 21 -12.52 2.48 20.79
C VAL A 21 -12.29 2.58 22.29
N ARG A 22 -11.22 1.96 22.81
CA ARG A 22 -10.89 1.99 24.25
C ARG A 22 -10.66 3.39 24.80
N ARG A 23 -10.22 4.34 23.97
CA ARG A 23 -10.00 5.73 24.37
C ARG A 23 -11.25 6.61 24.19
N GLY A 24 -12.39 6.04 23.81
CA GLY A 24 -13.67 6.76 23.68
C GLY A 24 -13.73 7.70 22.49
N TRP A 25 -12.80 7.61 21.54
CA TRP A 25 -12.66 8.60 20.47
C TRP A 25 -13.82 8.58 19.47
N LEU A 26 -14.50 7.44 19.32
CA LEU A 26 -15.63 7.26 18.42
C LEU A 26 -16.99 7.50 19.08
N GLN A 27 -17.08 7.80 20.38
CA GLN A 27 -18.38 8.03 21.00
C GLN A 27 -18.98 9.36 20.51
N GLU A 28 -20.11 9.22 19.84
CA GLU A 28 -21.01 10.30 19.45
C GLU A 28 -22.14 10.20 20.47
N SER A 29 -22.28 11.19 21.36
CA SER A 29 -23.47 11.30 22.20
C SER A 29 -24.63 11.67 21.29
N VAL A 30 -25.28 10.66 20.72
CA VAL A 30 -26.64 10.78 20.21
C VAL A 30 -27.52 10.93 21.45
N PRO A 31 -28.24 12.05 21.63
CA PRO A 31 -29.22 12.12 22.71
C PRO A 31 -30.31 11.09 22.42
N ASP A 32 -30.55 10.19 23.36
CA ASP A 32 -31.71 9.30 23.34
C ASP A 32 -32.97 10.15 23.26
N ALA A 33 -33.88 9.77 22.36
CA ALA A 33 -35.11 10.48 22.07
C ALA A 33 -36.20 10.30 23.15
N ASP A 34 -35.84 10.17 24.43
CA ASP A 34 -36.79 9.81 25.48
C ASP A 34 -36.65 10.56 26.82
N GLU A 35 -36.21 11.82 26.80
CA GLU A 35 -36.42 12.73 27.93
C GLU A 35 -37.40 13.84 27.58
N ARG A 36 -38.68 13.45 27.48
CA ARG A 36 -39.77 14.40 27.66
C ARG A 36 -39.82 14.79 29.14
N GLY A 37 -39.35 16.00 29.42
CA GLY A 37 -39.66 16.72 30.66
C GLY A 37 -38.57 16.65 31.71
N LYS A 38 -37.60 17.56 31.62
CA LYS A 38 -37.04 18.28 32.77
C LYS A 38 -36.27 19.48 32.27
N GLU A 39 -36.77 20.66 32.61
CA GLU A 39 -36.01 21.90 32.56
C GLU A 39 -34.77 21.73 33.44
N VAL A 40 -33.59 21.71 32.83
CA VAL A 40 -32.32 21.91 33.54
C VAL A 40 -31.53 22.96 32.76
N GLU A 41 -31.44 24.10 33.44
CA GLU A 41 -30.48 25.20 33.39
C GLU A 41 -29.45 25.24 32.27
N VAL A 42 -29.34 26.45 31.71
CA VAL A 42 -28.33 26.93 30.77
C VAL A 42 -26.95 26.87 31.43
N GLY A 43 -26.33 25.70 31.38
CA GLY A 43 -24.89 25.51 31.52
C GLY A 43 -24.27 25.36 30.15
N ASP A 44 -23.17 26.06 29.89
CA ASP A 44 -22.39 26.14 28.64
C ASP A 44 -22.03 24.74 28.07
N GLY A 45 -23.01 24.12 27.43
CA GLY A 45 -22.92 22.85 26.74
C GLY A 45 -22.26 23.05 25.40
N ARG A 46 -20.98 23.42 25.39
CA ARG A 46 -20.11 23.25 24.24
C ARG A 46 -19.98 21.75 23.99
N GLY A 47 -20.98 21.18 23.33
CA GLY A 47 -21.03 19.79 22.93
C GLY A 47 -19.72 19.42 22.28
N ARG A 48 -18.91 18.62 22.97
CA ARG A 48 -17.69 18.04 22.43
C ARG A 48 -18.10 17.08 21.30
N ARG A 49 -18.35 17.64 20.11
CA ARG A 49 -18.32 16.86 18.87
C ARG A 49 -16.98 16.14 18.85
N SER A 50 -17.01 14.81 18.70
CA SER A 50 -15.78 14.03 18.62
C SER A 50 -14.87 14.67 17.56
N PRO A 51 -13.57 14.89 17.83
CA PRO A 51 -12.60 15.40 16.85
C PRO A 51 -12.55 14.55 15.57
N LEU A 52 -13.05 13.31 15.62
CA LEU A 52 -13.12 12.38 14.50
C LEU A 52 -14.34 12.60 13.58
N ALA A 53 -15.42 13.25 14.05
CA ALA A 53 -16.69 13.34 13.31
C ALA A 53 -16.61 14.12 11.99
N GLY A 54 -15.56 14.95 11.82
CA GLY A 54 -15.28 15.69 10.59
C GLY A 54 -14.10 15.16 9.77
N LEU A 55 -13.63 13.94 10.06
CA LEU A 55 -12.49 13.33 9.38
C LEU A 55 -12.90 12.56 8.12
N LEU A 56 -13.97 11.78 8.25
CA LEU A 56 -14.52 11.01 7.16
C LEU A 56 -15.52 11.90 6.44
N ARG A 57 -15.20 12.27 5.20
CA ARG A 57 -16.17 12.95 4.34
C ARG A 57 -17.04 11.90 3.66
N ALA A 58 -18.28 12.25 3.31
CA ALA A 58 -19.19 11.33 2.62
C ALA A 58 -18.65 10.85 1.26
N ASP A 59 -17.73 11.60 0.65
CA ASP A 59 -17.03 11.25 -0.59
C ASP A 59 -15.72 10.46 -0.36
N MET A 60 -15.29 10.28 0.90
CA MET A 60 -14.07 9.58 1.25
C MET A 60 -14.21 8.10 0.95
N GLN A 61 -13.27 7.58 0.15
CA GLN A 61 -13.28 6.17 -0.25
C GLN A 61 -12.69 5.28 0.86
N PRO A 62 -13.05 3.99 0.92
CA PRO A 62 -12.59 3.08 1.97
C PRO A 62 -11.07 3.05 2.16
N GLY A 63 -10.30 3.09 1.08
CA GLY A 63 -8.84 3.14 1.15
C GLY A 63 -8.27 4.45 1.71
N ASP A 64 -8.95 5.58 1.48
CA ASP A 64 -8.52 6.87 2.03
C ASP A 64 -8.78 6.90 3.54
N ALA A 65 -9.91 6.31 3.96
CA ALA A 65 -10.22 6.08 5.36
C ALA A 65 -9.23 5.12 6.03
N ALA A 66 -8.79 4.06 5.34
CA ALA A 66 -7.77 3.13 5.83
C ALA A 66 -6.39 3.80 5.98
N THR A 67 -6.00 4.64 5.01
CA THR A 67 -4.77 5.46 5.09
C THR A 67 -4.83 6.43 6.25
N LEU A 68 -5.95 7.13 6.40
CA LEU A 68 -6.16 8.05 7.51
C LEU A 68 -6.10 7.31 8.84
N ALA A 69 -6.70 6.13 8.94
CA ALA A 69 -6.62 5.29 10.13
C ALA A 69 -5.18 4.83 10.42
N ALA A 70 -4.40 4.47 9.40
CA ALA A 70 -3.00 4.10 9.53
C ALA A 70 -2.12 5.28 10.01
N GLU A 71 -2.30 6.47 9.44
CA GLU A 71 -1.57 7.68 9.88
C GLU A 71 -1.98 8.11 11.28
N LEU A 72 -3.27 8.03 11.64
CA LEU A 72 -3.75 8.23 13.01
C LEU A 72 -3.14 7.22 13.99
N GLY A 73 -2.93 5.98 13.54
CA GLY A 73 -2.21 4.94 14.28
C GLY A 73 -0.77 5.35 14.58
N ARG A 74 -0.05 5.90 13.60
CA ARG A 74 1.34 6.36 13.78
C ARG A 74 1.47 7.62 14.62
N ILE A 75 0.49 8.52 14.52
CA ILE A 75 0.42 9.74 15.34
C ILE A 75 0.28 9.41 16.83
N SER A 76 -0.39 8.30 17.16
CA SER A 76 -0.54 7.83 18.54
C SER A 76 0.81 7.49 19.21
N ASP A 77 1.84 7.17 18.41
CA ASP A 77 3.19 6.85 18.89
C ASP A 77 4.15 8.05 18.87
N SER A 78 3.81 9.11 18.14
CA SER A 78 4.71 10.26 17.86
C SER A 78 4.21 11.62 18.37
N GLY A 79 3.01 11.67 18.98
CA GLY A 79 2.50 12.86 19.67
C GLY A 79 1.86 13.93 18.77
N GLY A 80 1.54 13.62 17.52
CA GLY A 80 0.81 14.52 16.62
C GLY A 80 -0.69 14.63 16.95
N THR A 81 -1.41 15.51 16.25
CA THR A 81 -2.87 15.64 16.41
C THR A 81 -3.66 14.95 15.30
N ILE A 82 -4.92 14.65 15.59
CA ILE A 82 -5.88 14.07 14.66
C ILE A 82 -6.05 14.94 13.39
N THR A 83 -6.03 16.26 13.57
CA THR A 83 -6.11 17.24 12.47
C THR A 83 -4.89 17.16 11.56
N ASP A 84 -3.70 16.89 12.12
CA ASP A 84 -2.46 16.75 11.35
C ASP A 84 -2.51 15.53 10.42
N ALA A 85 -3.02 14.39 10.90
CA ALA A 85 -3.22 13.20 10.06
C ALA A 85 -4.18 13.47 8.90
N ARG A 86 -5.30 14.12 9.19
CA ARG A 86 -6.30 14.46 8.16
C ARG A 86 -5.72 15.37 7.10
N ASP A 87 -5.13 16.46 7.54
CA ASP A 87 -4.59 17.47 6.65
C ASP A 87 -3.44 16.89 5.84
N LEU A 88 -2.64 15.98 6.41
CA LEU A 88 -1.60 15.23 5.71
C LEU A 88 -2.19 14.35 4.59
N VAL A 89 -3.24 13.58 4.86
CA VAL A 89 -3.89 12.73 3.83
C VAL A 89 -4.56 13.57 2.73
N LEU A 90 -5.26 14.64 3.09
CA LEU A 90 -5.88 15.54 2.10
C LEU A 90 -4.82 16.25 1.25
N ARG A 91 -3.72 16.70 1.86
CA ARG A 91 -2.56 17.26 1.15
C ARG A 91 -1.92 16.25 0.20
N TRP A 92 -1.90 14.96 0.53
CA TRP A 92 -1.41 13.94 -0.41
C TRP A 92 -2.27 13.85 -1.66
N ARG A 93 -3.59 13.82 -1.52
CA ARG A 93 -4.50 13.77 -2.67
C ARG A 93 -4.33 14.98 -3.58
N GLU A 94 -4.27 16.18 -3.01
CA GLU A 94 -4.05 17.43 -3.76
C GLU A 94 -2.68 17.46 -4.45
N ARG A 95 -1.63 17.04 -3.73
CA ARG A 95 -0.27 17.01 -4.26
C ARG A 95 -0.12 15.99 -5.39
N VAL A 96 -0.65 14.78 -5.22
CA VAL A 96 -0.67 13.75 -6.27
C VAL A 96 -1.45 14.25 -7.49
N SER A 97 -2.66 14.81 -7.29
CA SER A 97 -3.45 15.36 -8.40
C SER A 97 -2.70 16.47 -9.15
N THR A 98 -1.98 17.34 -8.43
CA THR A 98 -1.19 18.42 -9.02
C THR A 98 -0.05 17.88 -9.87
N VAL A 99 0.72 16.91 -9.36
CA VAL A 99 1.81 16.28 -10.11
C VAL A 99 1.29 15.53 -11.35
N PHE A 100 0.16 14.83 -11.23
CA PHE A 100 -0.44 14.11 -12.36
C PHE A 100 -0.99 15.04 -13.46
N ARG A 101 -1.51 16.21 -13.08
CA ARG A 101 -1.89 17.27 -14.04
C ARG A 101 -0.66 17.87 -14.71
N ALA A 102 0.38 18.18 -13.95
CA ALA A 102 1.62 18.75 -14.48
C ALA A 102 2.38 17.78 -15.42
N THR A 103 2.20 16.48 -15.23
CA THR A 103 2.84 15.42 -16.04
C THR A 103 1.89 14.82 -17.08
N GLN A 104 0.72 15.42 -17.33
CA GLN A 104 -0.32 14.79 -18.14
C GLN A 104 0.11 14.49 -19.59
N ASP A 105 0.94 15.36 -20.15
CA ASP A 105 1.43 15.28 -21.52
C ASP A 105 2.82 14.61 -21.62
N SER A 106 3.33 14.06 -20.52
CA SER A 106 4.68 13.48 -20.43
C SER A 106 4.63 12.06 -19.86
N ALA A 107 4.52 11.07 -20.74
CA ALA A 107 4.63 9.66 -20.37
C ALA A 107 5.98 9.34 -19.70
N ASP A 108 7.04 10.01 -20.14
CA ASP A 108 8.38 9.95 -19.58
C ASP A 108 8.43 10.38 -18.10
N ASP A 109 7.76 11.48 -17.73
CA ASP A 109 7.75 11.96 -16.34
C ASP A 109 6.82 11.13 -15.46
N ARG A 110 5.72 10.60 -16.00
CA ARG A 110 4.85 9.64 -15.28
C ARG A 110 5.58 8.34 -14.98
N ALA A 111 6.32 7.81 -15.95
CA ALA A 111 7.16 6.64 -15.75
C ALA A 111 8.28 6.91 -14.75
N LEU A 112 8.87 8.11 -14.78
CA LEU A 112 9.90 8.53 -13.83
C LEU A 112 9.35 8.58 -12.40
N LEU A 113 8.15 9.13 -12.19
CA LEU A 113 7.49 9.15 -10.89
C LEU A 113 7.28 7.72 -10.35
N LEU A 114 6.75 6.81 -11.18
CA LEU A 114 6.48 5.45 -10.75
C LEU A 114 7.76 4.66 -10.45
N ALA A 115 8.79 4.86 -11.26
CA ALA A 115 10.11 4.28 -11.02
C ALA A 115 10.74 4.84 -9.74
N ALA A 116 10.63 6.15 -9.48
CA ALA A 116 11.14 6.76 -8.26
C ALA A 116 10.47 6.18 -7.01
N VAL A 117 9.16 5.91 -7.08
CA VAL A 117 8.40 5.26 -6.00
C VAL A 117 8.90 3.83 -5.73
N MET A 118 9.05 3.01 -6.77
CA MET A 118 9.46 1.60 -6.61
C MET A 118 10.96 1.44 -6.29
N LEU A 119 11.79 2.34 -6.80
CA LEU A 119 13.24 2.35 -6.66
C LEU A 119 13.71 3.49 -5.76
N GLU A 120 12.91 3.87 -4.76
CA GLU A 120 13.36 4.81 -3.74
C GLU A 120 14.72 4.33 -3.17
N GLY A 121 15.57 5.23 -2.68
CA GLY A 121 16.88 4.88 -2.14
C GLY A 121 17.93 4.46 -3.17
N LEU A 122 17.59 4.29 -4.45
CA LEU A 122 18.55 4.09 -5.54
C LEU A 122 18.98 5.42 -6.16
N GLY A 123 20.01 5.37 -7.00
CA GLY A 123 20.54 6.55 -7.69
C GLY A 123 19.61 7.06 -8.79
N PRO A 124 19.65 8.38 -9.11
CA PRO A 124 18.85 8.97 -10.17
C PRO A 124 18.93 8.22 -11.51
N ALA A 125 20.12 7.74 -11.89
CA ALA A 125 20.33 6.99 -13.13
C ALA A 125 19.61 5.64 -13.14
N GLU A 126 19.61 4.92 -12.01
CA GLU A 126 18.90 3.64 -11.85
C GLU A 126 17.40 3.86 -11.91
N VAL A 127 16.90 4.92 -11.27
CA VAL A 127 15.49 5.33 -11.33
C VAL A 127 15.07 5.65 -12.77
N LEU A 128 15.88 6.41 -13.52
CA LEU A 128 15.63 6.70 -14.93
C LEU A 128 15.62 5.42 -15.79
N ASN A 129 16.52 4.47 -15.53
CA ASN A 129 16.55 3.20 -16.23
C ASN A 129 15.30 2.36 -15.92
N GLY A 130 14.82 2.37 -14.67
CA GLY A 130 13.55 1.77 -14.28
C GLY A 130 12.36 2.37 -15.02
N ALA A 131 12.35 3.69 -15.21
CA ALA A 131 11.31 4.39 -15.98
C ALA A 131 11.32 4.01 -17.47
N ARG A 132 12.50 3.94 -18.08
CA ARG A 132 12.66 3.48 -19.48
C ARG A 132 12.22 2.03 -19.66
N LEU A 133 12.51 1.17 -18.68
CA LEU A 133 12.06 -0.22 -18.67
C LEU A 133 10.52 -0.31 -18.72
N LEU A 134 9.82 0.55 -17.95
CA LEU A 134 8.36 0.60 -17.95
C LEU A 134 7.79 0.97 -19.32
N LEU A 135 8.39 1.96 -19.97
CA LEU A 135 7.97 2.43 -21.30
C LEU A 135 8.40 1.50 -22.43
N LYS A 136 9.16 0.44 -22.14
CA LYS A 136 9.80 -0.44 -23.14
C LYS A 136 10.66 0.36 -24.13
N ASP A 137 11.16 1.52 -23.71
CA ASP A 137 11.95 2.42 -24.54
C ASP A 137 13.41 1.92 -24.53
N GLN A 138 13.68 0.89 -25.34
CA GLN A 138 15.01 0.31 -25.52
C GLN A 138 15.83 1.04 -26.60
N LYS A 139 15.26 2.05 -27.25
CA LYS A 139 15.98 2.79 -28.29
C LYS A 139 16.91 3.80 -27.65
N THR A 140 18.18 3.79 -28.06
CA THR A 140 19.12 4.85 -27.74
C THR A 140 18.57 6.15 -28.33
N ARG A 141 18.10 7.06 -27.47
CA ARG A 141 17.75 8.42 -27.90
C ARG A 141 18.98 9.07 -28.53
N GLY A 142 18.79 9.86 -29.58
CA GLY A 142 19.90 10.59 -30.17
C GLY A 142 20.51 11.54 -29.14
N ILE A 143 21.83 11.81 -29.21
CA ILE A 143 22.50 12.74 -28.28
C ILE A 143 21.78 14.10 -28.27
N ARG A 144 21.26 14.54 -29.42
CA ARG A 144 20.45 15.76 -29.52
C ARG A 144 19.22 15.71 -28.62
N ASP A 145 18.50 14.59 -28.58
CA ASP A 145 17.30 14.42 -27.75
C ASP A 145 17.62 14.24 -26.25
N ILE A 146 18.84 13.78 -25.93
CA ILE A 146 19.33 13.66 -24.55
C ILE A 146 19.76 15.03 -24.01
N LEU A 147 20.37 15.85 -24.86
CA LEU A 147 20.83 17.20 -24.51
C LEU A 147 19.72 18.25 -24.62
N THR A 148 18.58 17.92 -25.22
CA THR A 148 17.39 18.78 -25.25
C THR A 148 16.40 18.37 -24.15
N GLY A 149 15.83 19.36 -23.46
CA GLY A 149 14.87 19.14 -22.38
C GLY A 149 15.45 19.41 -21.00
N ARG A 150 14.63 19.12 -19.98
CA ARG A 150 15.00 19.33 -18.57
C ARG A 150 15.97 18.25 -18.13
N ASP A 151 16.98 18.64 -17.34
CA ASP A 151 17.90 17.70 -16.73
C ASP A 151 17.18 16.76 -15.74
N LEU A 152 17.81 15.63 -15.42
CA LEU A 152 17.21 14.59 -14.59
C LEU A 152 16.86 15.08 -13.17
N ALA A 153 17.66 15.98 -12.58
CA ALA A 153 17.39 16.49 -11.25
C ALA A 153 16.13 17.37 -11.27
N THR A 154 16.01 18.26 -12.25
CA THR A 154 14.81 19.09 -12.46
C THR A 154 13.57 18.23 -12.72
N ARG A 155 13.69 17.12 -13.46
CA ARG A 155 12.58 16.19 -13.71
C ARG A 155 12.16 15.42 -12.46
N LEU A 156 13.12 14.97 -11.65
CA LEU A 156 12.83 14.30 -10.37
C LEU A 156 12.16 15.27 -9.38
N ASP A 157 12.63 16.50 -9.29
CA ASP A 157 12.02 17.53 -8.43
C ASP A 157 10.58 17.86 -8.87
N ALA A 158 10.35 17.93 -10.18
CA ALA A 158 9.00 18.14 -10.74
C ALA A 158 8.00 17.04 -10.33
N VAL A 159 8.48 15.81 -10.08
CA VAL A 159 7.64 14.70 -9.58
C VAL A 159 7.73 14.51 -8.06
N GLN A 160 8.29 15.51 -7.35
CA GLN A 160 8.49 15.55 -5.89
C GLN A 160 9.48 14.50 -5.35
N ALA A 161 10.29 13.92 -6.23
CA ALA A 161 11.34 12.97 -5.86
C ALA A 161 12.63 13.76 -5.61
N LYS A 162 13.04 13.92 -4.35
CA LYS A 162 14.27 14.63 -4.02
C LYS A 162 15.48 13.71 -4.13
N SER A 163 16.64 14.28 -4.43
CA SER A 163 17.91 13.55 -4.39
C SER A 163 18.69 13.98 -3.14
N ASP A 164 18.87 13.07 -2.18
CA ASP A 164 19.74 13.28 -1.02
C ASP A 164 21.18 12.89 -1.39
N GLY A 165 21.85 13.79 -2.12
CA GLY A 165 23.22 13.64 -2.60
C GLY A 165 23.38 12.63 -3.75
N GLN A 166 23.07 11.36 -3.51
CA GLN A 166 23.22 10.25 -4.46
C GLN A 166 21.99 9.36 -4.58
N ARG A 167 20.95 9.56 -3.76
CA ARG A 167 19.79 8.66 -3.70
C ARG A 167 18.48 9.43 -3.81
N VAL A 168 17.55 8.87 -4.58
CA VAL A 168 16.19 9.41 -4.68
C VAL A 168 15.41 9.08 -3.41
N THR A 169 14.70 10.04 -2.84
CA THR A 169 13.95 9.86 -1.60
C THR A 169 12.66 10.69 -1.52
N PHE A 170 11.67 10.11 -0.85
CA PHE A 170 10.43 10.75 -0.43
C PHE A 170 10.36 10.88 1.10
N SER A 171 11.48 10.86 1.80
CA SER A 171 11.54 11.01 3.27
C SER A 171 10.85 12.29 3.77
N HIS A 172 10.90 13.36 2.97
CA HIS A 172 10.21 14.63 3.22
C HIS A 172 8.69 14.56 3.01
N LEU A 173 8.17 13.47 2.44
CA LEU A 173 6.76 13.25 2.11
C LEU A 173 6.29 11.83 2.51
N PRO A 174 6.15 11.53 3.82
CA PRO A 174 5.73 10.21 4.28
C PRO A 174 4.33 9.86 3.75
N GLY A 175 4.18 8.66 3.16
CA GLY A 175 2.92 8.19 2.60
C GLY A 175 2.64 8.62 1.15
N TYR A 176 3.39 9.58 0.61
CA TYR A 176 3.28 9.99 -0.80
C TYR A 176 3.52 8.85 -1.79
N PRO A 177 4.53 7.96 -1.62
CA PRO A 177 4.72 6.83 -2.55
C PRO A 177 3.51 5.91 -2.68
N ALA A 178 2.85 5.60 -1.55
CA ALA A 178 1.64 4.79 -1.54
C ALA A 178 0.46 5.52 -2.21
N ALA A 179 0.30 6.81 -1.96
CA ALA A 179 -0.74 7.64 -2.58
C ALA A 179 -0.57 7.74 -4.11
N VAL A 180 0.67 7.89 -4.59
CA VAL A 180 1.00 7.89 -6.02
C VAL A 180 0.65 6.56 -6.66
N LEU A 181 1.09 5.45 -6.07
CA LEU A 181 0.84 4.11 -6.60
C LEU A 181 -0.66 3.82 -6.69
N ARG A 182 -1.41 4.22 -5.67
CA ARG A 182 -2.88 4.12 -5.64
C ARG A 182 -3.54 4.93 -6.75
N HIS A 183 -3.10 6.17 -6.94
CA HIS A 183 -3.64 7.03 -7.99
C HIS A 183 -3.36 6.43 -9.37
N PHE A 184 -2.14 5.93 -9.61
CA PHE A 184 -1.80 5.17 -10.82
C PHE A 184 -2.73 3.98 -11.01
N TRP A 185 -2.92 3.18 -9.97
CA TRP A 185 -3.74 1.98 -10.03
C TRP A 185 -5.20 2.29 -10.38
N ARG A 186 -5.80 3.32 -9.75
CA ARG A 186 -7.20 3.69 -9.98
C ARG A 186 -7.43 4.36 -11.32
N GLN A 187 -6.57 5.31 -11.70
CA GLN A 187 -6.82 6.18 -12.86
C GLN A 187 -6.35 5.56 -14.17
N LEU A 188 -5.41 4.61 -14.12
CA LEU A 188 -4.82 3.98 -15.30
C LEU A 188 -5.01 2.45 -15.23
N SER A 189 -6.27 2.01 -15.12
CA SER A 189 -6.64 0.59 -14.99
C SER A 189 -6.06 -0.29 -16.10
N ASP A 190 -6.03 0.21 -17.33
CA ASP A 190 -5.53 -0.51 -18.51
C ASP A 190 -4.01 -0.77 -18.42
N VAL A 191 -3.29 -0.01 -17.59
CA VAL A 191 -1.86 -0.14 -17.38
C VAL A 191 -1.54 -1.18 -16.30
N GLN A 192 -2.50 -1.59 -15.46
CA GLN A 192 -2.25 -2.50 -14.34
C GLN A 192 -1.54 -3.81 -14.73
N PRO A 193 -1.90 -4.52 -15.84
CA PRO A 193 -1.17 -5.72 -16.25
C PRO A 193 0.28 -5.41 -16.65
N ASN A 194 0.51 -4.29 -17.34
CA ASN A 194 1.85 -3.84 -17.72
C ASN A 194 2.67 -3.42 -16.50
N LEU A 195 2.04 -2.80 -15.50
CA LEU A 195 2.65 -2.43 -14.23
C LEU A 195 3.10 -3.68 -13.46
N ILE A 196 2.24 -4.68 -13.31
CA ILE A 196 2.61 -5.96 -12.68
C ILE A 196 3.77 -6.62 -13.43
N SER A 197 3.71 -6.67 -14.76
CA SER A 197 4.79 -7.23 -15.59
C SER A 197 6.10 -6.46 -15.42
N TRP A 198 6.04 -5.14 -15.37
CA TRP A 198 7.21 -4.29 -15.15
C TRP A 198 7.81 -4.51 -13.76
N VAL A 199 6.99 -4.60 -12.71
CA VAL A 199 7.50 -4.89 -11.36
C VAL A 199 8.18 -6.26 -11.33
N LYS A 200 7.62 -7.29 -11.97
CA LYS A 200 8.27 -8.61 -12.10
C LYS A 200 9.64 -8.54 -12.75
N GLN A 201 9.80 -7.73 -13.81
CA GLN A 201 11.10 -7.52 -14.46
C GLN A 201 12.06 -6.72 -13.57
N LEU A 202 11.55 -5.66 -12.94
CA LEU A 202 12.31 -4.77 -12.07
C LEU A 202 12.95 -5.52 -10.90
N THR A 203 12.23 -6.50 -10.37
CA THR A 203 12.60 -7.28 -9.18
C THR A 203 13.04 -8.70 -9.48
N GLY A 204 13.17 -9.06 -10.76
CA GLY A 204 13.72 -10.34 -11.18
C GLY A 204 15.21 -10.46 -10.83
N PRO A 205 15.83 -11.64 -11.02
CA PRO A 205 17.26 -11.82 -10.79
C PRO A 205 18.09 -10.79 -11.58
N LYS A 206 19.00 -10.08 -10.90
CA LYS A 206 19.81 -8.97 -11.45
C LYS A 206 19.00 -7.73 -11.91
N GLY A 207 17.71 -7.67 -11.61
CA GLY A 207 16.88 -6.48 -11.82
C GLY A 207 17.27 -5.34 -10.87
N LEU A 208 17.04 -4.10 -11.30
CA LEU A 208 17.41 -2.89 -10.54
C LEU A 208 16.79 -2.87 -9.13
N GLY A 209 15.57 -3.39 -9.00
CA GLY A 209 14.82 -3.46 -7.74
C GLY A 209 15.05 -4.75 -6.95
N PHE A 210 15.96 -5.64 -7.36
CA PHE A 210 16.17 -6.93 -6.67
C PHE A 210 16.56 -6.73 -5.19
N GLY A 211 17.43 -5.77 -4.90
CA GLY A 211 17.80 -5.42 -3.51
C GLY A 211 16.69 -4.73 -2.70
N ARG A 212 15.58 -4.36 -3.36
CA ARG A 212 14.45 -3.60 -2.78
C ARG A 212 13.15 -4.40 -2.75
N ILE A 213 13.23 -5.71 -2.99
CA ILE A 213 12.08 -6.62 -2.92
C ILE A 213 11.29 -6.46 -1.61
N PRO A 214 11.91 -6.36 -0.41
CA PRO A 214 11.16 -6.21 0.83
C PRO A 214 10.26 -4.98 0.84
N GLU A 215 10.73 -3.82 0.41
CA GLU A 215 9.92 -2.60 0.48
C GLU A 215 8.94 -2.48 -0.68
N ILE A 216 9.28 -3.01 -1.85
CA ILE A 216 8.32 -3.16 -2.96
C ILE A 216 7.19 -4.10 -2.52
N ALA A 217 7.49 -5.18 -1.80
CA ALA A 217 6.48 -6.07 -1.22
C ALA A 217 5.53 -5.33 -0.26
N ASP A 218 6.05 -4.42 0.57
CA ASP A 218 5.21 -3.59 1.45
C ASP A 218 4.31 -2.63 0.67
N LEU A 219 4.84 -1.98 -0.38
CA LEU A 219 4.07 -1.07 -1.23
C LEU A 219 2.95 -1.81 -1.96
N LEU A 220 3.24 -2.99 -2.53
CA LEU A 220 2.24 -3.83 -3.21
C LEU A 220 1.20 -4.39 -2.25
N ALA A 221 1.60 -4.79 -1.04
CA ALA A 221 0.67 -5.26 -0.03
C ALA A 221 -0.27 -4.14 0.44
N GLN A 222 0.28 -2.95 0.64
CA GLN A 222 -0.50 -1.76 0.99
C GLN A 222 -1.49 -1.41 -0.11
N LEU A 223 -1.03 -1.39 -1.38
CA LEU A 223 -1.89 -1.17 -2.54
C LEU A 223 -3.03 -2.20 -2.61
N ALA A 224 -2.72 -3.48 -2.41
CA ALA A 224 -3.73 -4.54 -2.46
C ALA A 224 -4.84 -4.31 -1.42
N VAL A 225 -4.45 -4.06 -0.16
CA VAL A 225 -5.37 -3.79 0.95
C VAL A 225 -6.20 -2.53 0.68
N ASP A 226 -5.55 -1.47 0.26
CA ASP A 226 -6.15 -0.15 0.02
C ASP A 226 -7.20 -0.14 -1.09
N GLU A 227 -6.97 -0.95 -2.13
CA GLU A 227 -7.81 -1.04 -3.31
C GLU A 227 -8.79 -2.21 -3.26
N GLY A 228 -8.68 -3.08 -2.24
CA GLY A 228 -9.47 -4.31 -2.20
C GLY A 228 -9.18 -5.24 -3.38
N ASP A 229 -7.94 -5.25 -3.86
CA ASP A 229 -7.53 -5.90 -5.11
C ASP A 229 -6.34 -6.82 -4.90
N LEU A 230 -6.45 -8.09 -5.32
CA LEU A 230 -5.39 -9.09 -5.13
C LEU A 230 -4.42 -9.20 -6.30
N ARG A 231 -4.66 -8.50 -7.42
CA ARG A 231 -3.75 -8.53 -8.58
C ARG A 231 -2.31 -8.09 -8.26
N PRO A 232 -2.03 -7.16 -7.33
CA PRO A 232 -0.65 -6.88 -6.91
C PRO A 232 0.10 -8.10 -6.37
N LEU A 233 -0.60 -9.12 -5.84
CA LEU A 233 0.01 -10.36 -5.34
C LEU A 233 0.50 -11.25 -6.49
N ASP A 234 0.12 -10.99 -7.74
CA ASP A 234 0.55 -11.80 -8.88
C ASP A 234 2.06 -11.69 -9.14
N VAL A 235 2.73 -10.71 -8.54
CA VAL A 235 4.19 -10.60 -8.50
C VAL A 235 4.82 -11.70 -7.64
N ALA A 236 4.16 -12.14 -6.57
CA ALA A 236 4.69 -13.12 -5.61
C ALA A 236 5.05 -14.46 -6.27
N GLN A 237 4.31 -14.87 -7.30
CA GLN A 237 4.61 -16.11 -8.03
C GLN A 237 5.91 -16.01 -8.85
N ALA A 238 6.22 -14.82 -9.40
CA ALA A 238 7.49 -14.61 -10.08
C ALA A 238 8.66 -14.61 -9.09
N TRP A 239 8.45 -14.03 -7.90
CA TRP A 239 9.42 -14.02 -6.82
C TRP A 239 9.69 -15.39 -6.21
N ALA A 240 8.69 -16.28 -6.20
CA ALA A 240 8.84 -17.66 -5.76
C ALA A 240 10.02 -18.38 -6.41
N ALA A 241 10.21 -18.13 -7.70
CA ALA A 241 11.25 -18.73 -8.51
C ALA A 241 12.59 -17.95 -8.50
N ALA A 242 12.66 -16.81 -7.80
CA ALA A 242 13.78 -15.86 -7.88
C ALA A 242 14.81 -15.99 -6.72
N GLY A 243 14.90 -17.17 -6.10
CA GLY A 243 15.78 -17.44 -4.96
C GLY A 243 15.30 -16.84 -3.63
N ASP A 244 16.13 -16.92 -2.59
CA ASP A 244 15.75 -16.61 -1.20
C ASP A 244 15.19 -15.20 -1.01
N ALA A 245 15.80 -14.19 -1.63
CA ALA A 245 15.33 -12.80 -1.54
C ALA A 245 13.91 -12.65 -2.12
N GLY A 246 13.65 -13.29 -3.26
CA GLY A 246 12.32 -13.34 -3.87
C GLY A 246 11.32 -14.09 -2.98
N GLN A 247 11.67 -15.28 -2.51
CA GLN A 247 10.80 -16.07 -1.63
C GLN A 247 10.43 -15.31 -0.35
N ASN A 248 11.39 -14.62 0.28
CA ASN A 248 11.15 -13.78 1.44
C ASN A 248 10.23 -12.59 1.11
N GLY A 249 10.41 -11.94 -0.03
CA GLY A 249 9.52 -10.88 -0.50
C GLY A 249 8.09 -11.36 -0.75
N ALA A 250 7.94 -12.52 -1.40
CA ALA A 250 6.66 -13.14 -1.68
C ALA A 250 5.94 -13.53 -0.39
N ALA A 251 6.66 -14.14 0.54
CA ALA A 251 6.14 -14.47 1.85
C ALA A 251 5.72 -13.22 2.62
N ARG A 252 6.52 -12.16 2.60
CA ARG A 252 6.19 -10.88 3.25
C ARG A 252 4.91 -10.25 2.69
N LEU A 253 4.79 -10.19 1.37
CA LEU A 253 3.62 -9.68 0.66
C LEU A 253 2.36 -10.47 1.04
N LEU A 254 2.41 -11.80 0.91
CA LEU A 254 1.27 -12.67 1.23
C LEU A 254 0.90 -12.65 2.70
N ALA A 255 1.89 -12.68 3.61
CA ALA A 255 1.63 -12.64 5.05
C ALA A 255 0.94 -11.34 5.47
N ARG A 256 1.30 -10.21 4.87
CA ARG A 256 0.66 -8.91 5.16
C ARG A 256 -0.79 -8.90 4.70
N VAL A 257 -1.08 -9.33 3.48
CA VAL A 257 -2.45 -9.32 2.92
C VAL A 257 -3.32 -10.41 3.57
N ALA A 258 -2.75 -11.56 3.94
CA ALA A 258 -3.45 -12.65 4.64
C ALA A 258 -3.99 -12.26 6.03
N ARG A 259 -3.45 -11.20 6.64
CA ARG A 259 -3.89 -10.66 7.93
C ARG A 259 -4.93 -9.54 7.79
N ASP A 260 -5.21 -9.10 6.57
CA ASP A 260 -6.24 -8.09 6.33
C ASP A 260 -7.64 -8.66 6.61
N PRO A 261 -8.54 -7.93 7.30
CA PRO A 261 -9.89 -8.42 7.58
C PRO A 261 -10.76 -8.62 6.34
N ALA A 262 -10.59 -7.79 5.30
CA ALA A 262 -11.41 -7.82 4.10
C ALA A 262 -10.87 -8.81 3.06
N LEU A 263 -9.57 -8.71 2.75
CA LEU A 263 -8.91 -9.53 1.72
C LEU A 263 -8.24 -10.79 2.25
N GLY A 264 -8.05 -10.89 3.57
CA GLY A 264 -7.25 -11.96 4.14
C GLY A 264 -7.83 -13.35 3.90
N GLN A 265 -9.15 -13.51 3.78
CA GLN A 265 -9.73 -14.82 3.48
C GLN A 265 -9.27 -15.36 2.12
N GLU A 266 -9.24 -14.49 1.12
CA GLU A 266 -8.88 -14.87 -0.24
C GLU A 266 -7.36 -15.07 -0.37
N ALA A 267 -6.56 -14.20 0.26
CA ALA A 267 -5.12 -14.40 0.37
C ALA A 267 -4.75 -15.70 1.11
N ARG A 268 -5.45 -16.07 2.19
CA ARG A 268 -5.26 -17.35 2.90
C ARG A 268 -5.70 -18.55 2.07
N THR A 269 -6.72 -18.39 1.23
CA THR A 269 -7.14 -19.43 0.27
C THR A 269 -6.04 -19.65 -0.78
N ARG A 270 -5.48 -18.58 -1.32
CA ARG A 270 -4.35 -18.62 -2.26
C ARG A 270 -3.11 -19.27 -1.65
N LEU A 271 -2.80 -18.94 -0.40
CA LEU A 271 -1.69 -19.56 0.32
C LEU A 271 -1.90 -21.06 0.52
N ARG A 272 -3.12 -21.48 0.84
CA ARG A 272 -3.46 -22.91 0.96
C ARG A 272 -3.37 -23.64 -0.38
N SER A 273 -3.83 -23.02 -1.48
CA SER A 273 -3.72 -23.65 -2.80
C SER A 273 -2.26 -23.82 -3.21
N TRP A 274 -1.40 -22.84 -2.90
CA TRP A 274 0.03 -22.91 -3.18
C TRP A 274 0.77 -23.98 -2.38
N ALA A 275 0.37 -24.25 -1.15
CA ALA A 275 0.98 -25.26 -0.30
C ALA A 275 1.01 -26.67 -0.94
N GLY A 276 -0.07 -27.05 -1.62
CA GLY A 276 -0.22 -28.38 -2.23
C GLY A 276 0.05 -28.47 -3.74
N GLN A 277 0.33 -27.36 -4.43
CA GLN A 277 0.43 -27.32 -5.89
C GLN A 277 1.87 -27.12 -6.37
N GLU A 278 2.22 -27.68 -7.54
CA GLU A 278 3.43 -27.30 -8.26
C GLU A 278 3.39 -25.82 -8.71
N PRO A 279 4.55 -25.14 -8.84
CA PRO A 279 5.91 -25.59 -8.55
C PRO A 279 6.26 -25.67 -7.05
N ARG A 280 7.27 -26.47 -6.65
CA ARG A 280 7.84 -26.53 -5.27
C ARG A 280 8.04 -25.15 -4.61
N ALA A 281 8.44 -24.15 -5.39
CA ALA A 281 8.59 -22.76 -4.92
C ALA A 281 7.33 -22.19 -4.21
N ASN A 282 6.14 -22.58 -4.65
CA ASN A 282 4.87 -22.17 -4.02
C ASN A 282 4.68 -22.79 -2.63
N ALA A 283 5.08 -24.06 -2.45
CA ALA A 283 5.10 -24.71 -1.15
C ALA A 283 6.12 -24.06 -0.21
N THR A 284 7.32 -23.74 -0.71
CA THR A 284 8.34 -23.05 0.07
C THR A 284 7.84 -21.71 0.61
N ILE A 285 7.22 -20.87 -0.23
CA ILE A 285 6.62 -19.61 0.23
C ILE A 285 5.56 -19.88 1.31
N SER A 286 4.68 -20.85 1.07
CA SER A 286 3.60 -21.18 2.02
C SER A 286 4.17 -21.59 3.37
N ALA A 287 5.24 -22.38 3.39
CA ALA A 287 5.97 -22.78 4.59
C ALA A 287 6.62 -21.57 5.29
N VAL A 288 7.31 -20.69 4.55
CA VAL A 288 7.94 -19.47 5.10
C VAL A 288 6.90 -18.54 5.74
N VAL A 289 5.75 -18.34 5.09
CA VAL A 289 4.66 -17.56 5.69
C VAL A 289 4.17 -18.22 6.99
N CYS A 290 4.01 -19.54 6.99
CA CYS A 290 3.57 -20.28 8.18
C CYS A 290 4.62 -20.29 9.31
N GLN A 291 5.91 -20.12 9.03
CA GLN A 291 6.94 -19.95 10.05
C GLN A 291 6.89 -18.54 10.69
N GLY A 292 6.38 -17.55 9.96
CA GLY A 292 6.35 -16.15 10.36
C GLY A 292 5.20 -15.75 11.30
N PRO A 293 4.95 -14.43 11.47
CA PRO A 293 3.89 -13.90 12.34
C PRO A 293 2.48 -14.43 12.06
N PHE A 294 2.23 -14.89 10.83
CA PHE A 294 0.95 -15.46 10.41
C PHE A 294 0.51 -16.67 11.27
N SER A 295 1.43 -17.55 11.67
CA SER A 295 1.06 -18.72 12.49
C SER A 295 0.63 -18.38 13.91
N LYS A 296 1.08 -17.24 14.44
CA LYS A 296 0.64 -16.77 15.77
C LYS A 296 -0.83 -16.35 15.75
N GLU A 297 -1.28 -15.73 14.67
CA GLU A 297 -2.64 -15.23 14.51
C GLU A 297 -3.61 -16.26 13.94
N TYR A 298 -3.14 -17.12 13.03
CA TYR A 298 -3.95 -18.13 12.35
C TYR A 298 -3.36 -19.54 12.47
N PRO A 299 -3.16 -20.08 13.69
CA PRO A 299 -2.43 -21.33 13.92
C PRO A 299 -3.06 -22.53 13.20
N ARG A 300 -4.39 -22.64 13.20
CA ARG A 300 -5.10 -23.74 12.50
C ARG A 300 -4.89 -23.71 11.00
N GLN A 301 -4.86 -22.51 10.41
CA GLN A 301 -4.66 -22.36 8.97
C GLN A 301 -3.21 -22.63 8.60
N ALA A 302 -2.26 -22.16 9.42
CA ALA A 302 -0.84 -22.47 9.25
C ALA A 302 -0.58 -23.98 9.31
N LEU A 303 -1.10 -24.69 10.33
CA LEU A 303 -0.98 -26.14 10.44
C LEU A 303 -1.60 -26.88 9.24
N THR A 304 -2.73 -26.40 8.74
CA THR A 304 -3.36 -26.97 7.53
C THR A 304 -2.44 -26.81 6.32
N CYS A 305 -1.86 -25.63 6.11
CA CYS A 305 -0.96 -25.39 4.99
C CYS A 305 0.32 -26.22 5.12
N LEU A 306 0.91 -26.31 6.32
CA LEU A 306 2.08 -27.15 6.59
C LEU A 306 1.78 -28.64 6.33
N ARG A 307 0.58 -29.12 6.68
CA ARG A 307 0.14 -30.48 6.32
C ARG A 307 0.13 -30.70 4.81
N TRP A 308 -0.33 -29.73 4.02
CA TRP A 308 -0.31 -29.81 2.55
C TRP A 308 1.11 -29.80 2.00
N VAL A 309 2.01 -28.97 2.56
CA VAL A 309 3.44 -28.95 2.18
C VAL A 309 4.10 -30.30 2.47
N LEU A 310 3.94 -30.84 3.68
CA LEU A 310 4.53 -32.12 4.09
C LEU A 310 3.92 -33.33 3.36
N GLY A 311 2.68 -33.20 2.87
CA GLY A 311 1.98 -34.25 2.12
C GLY A 311 2.37 -34.33 0.64
N ARG A 312 3.34 -33.51 0.17
CA ARG A 312 3.78 -33.52 -1.22
C ARG A 312 4.63 -34.77 -1.52
N PRO A 313 4.52 -35.34 -2.74
CA PRO A 313 5.29 -36.52 -3.12
C PRO A 313 6.78 -36.23 -3.31
N GLU A 314 7.14 -35.00 -3.70
CA GLU A 314 8.52 -34.54 -3.78
C GLU A 314 9.02 -34.18 -2.38
N HIS A 315 9.92 -35.00 -1.83
CA HIS A 315 10.55 -34.70 -0.54
C HIS A 315 11.49 -33.50 -0.68
N ASP A 316 11.45 -32.61 0.30
CA ASP A 316 12.40 -31.51 0.40
C ASP A 316 13.82 -32.07 0.66
N SER A 317 14.58 -32.28 -0.41
CA SER A 317 16.04 -32.41 -0.35
C SER A 317 16.68 -31.09 0.06
#